data_AF-A0A957U5G0-F1
#
_entry.id   AF-A0A957U5G0-F1
#
_cell.length_a   1.000
_cell.length_b   1.000
_cell.length_c   1.000
_cell.angle_alpha   90.00
_cell.angle_beta   90.00
_cell.angle_gamma   90.00
#
_symmetry.space_group_name_H-M   'P 1'
#
loop_
_entity.id
_entity.type
_entity.pdbx_description
1 polymer ?
#
loop_
_entity_poly.entity_id
_entity_poly.type
_entity_poly.pdbx_seq_one_letter_code
_entity_poly.pdbx_strand_id
1 'polypeptide(L)'
;FDPAVIARLETLAQGTPDEILLQALGRNPFVNATDLVGLSGLDIDVAHRALGELRTAGAVVELESGGPSTLVTVTGYEQQCRQILQLLGDFHAANPLRRGMPRGEVRSRLEGLSGGVKFPVRLFNALIARGEQTELWAADDSFIWQQEFAVSLTLHQQAMIDELLASFAAAPYAPPSAADAIAMLSDDEALLEMLIEEGQLVRVSGGVLFRRDDFAAVTTAVQDQIRTNGAITLAETRDLFGTSRKYAQAILEELDARRVTRRDGDARVLRGGIPTN
;
A
#
# COMPACT_ATOMS: atom_id res chain seq x y z
N PHE A 1 -43.39 -23.04 39.36
CA PHE A 1 -42.88 -21.71 38.99
C PHE A 1 -43.52 -21.31 37.68
N ASP A 2 -43.97 -20.06 37.57
CA ASP A 2 -44.65 -19.55 36.36
C ASP A 2 -43.64 -19.53 35.18
N PRO A 3 -43.90 -20.28 34.09
CA PRO A 3 -43.01 -20.33 32.93
C PRO A 3 -42.74 -18.94 32.32
N ALA A 4 -43.71 -18.02 32.42
CA ALA A 4 -43.57 -16.66 31.90
C ALA A 4 -42.62 -15.80 32.76
N VAL A 5 -42.54 -16.08 34.06
CA VAL A 5 -41.63 -15.40 34.98
C VAL A 5 -40.20 -15.94 34.83
N ILE A 6 -40.04 -17.24 34.58
CA ILE A 6 -38.72 -17.83 34.29
C ILE A 6 -38.18 -17.29 32.95
N ALA A 7 -38.98 -17.31 31.88
CA ALA A 7 -38.56 -16.78 30.58
C ALA A 7 -38.22 -15.28 30.64
N ARG A 8 -38.97 -14.48 31.41
CA ARG A 8 -38.68 -13.06 31.61
C ARG A 8 -37.42 -12.82 32.45
N LEU A 9 -37.15 -13.64 33.46
CA LEU A 9 -35.92 -13.57 34.26
C LEU A 9 -34.69 -14.08 33.48
N GLU A 10 -34.84 -15.06 32.59
CA GLU A 10 -33.80 -15.50 31.65
C GLU A 10 -33.50 -14.42 30.60
N THR A 11 -34.52 -13.75 30.07
CA THR A 11 -34.37 -12.61 29.15
C THR A 11 -33.66 -11.42 29.82
N LEU A 12 -33.97 -11.15 31.10
CA LEU A 12 -33.30 -10.11 31.90
C LEU A 12 -31.87 -10.50 32.33
N ALA A 13 -31.58 -11.80 32.41
CA ALA A 13 -30.25 -12.32 32.78
C ALA A 13 -29.30 -12.50 31.58
N GLN A 14 -29.83 -12.55 30.35
CA GLN A 14 -29.06 -12.82 29.13
C GLN A 14 -29.04 -11.67 28.10
N GLY A 15 -29.88 -10.63 28.25
CA GLY A 15 -29.96 -9.51 27.30
C GLY A 15 -30.89 -9.81 26.12
N THR A 16 -31.29 -8.78 25.37
CA THR A 16 -32.05 -8.98 24.12
C THR A 16 -31.19 -9.69 23.06
N PRO A 17 -31.76 -10.38 22.07
CA PRO A 17 -30.98 -11.03 21.00
C PRO A 17 -29.97 -10.10 20.32
N ASP A 18 -30.34 -8.84 20.11
CA ASP A 18 -29.48 -7.79 19.58
C ASP A 18 -28.28 -7.50 20.49
N GLU A 19 -28.53 -7.38 21.80
CA GLU A 19 -27.48 -7.16 22.80
C GLU A 19 -26.53 -8.35 22.87
N ILE A 20 -27.06 -9.58 22.79
CA ILE A 20 -26.24 -10.80 22.79
C ILE A 20 -25.32 -10.84 21.57
N LEU A 21 -25.84 -10.51 20.38
CA LEU A 21 -25.03 -10.45 19.15
C LEU A 21 -23.98 -9.35 19.21
N LEU A 22 -24.32 -8.15 19.69
CA LEU A 22 -23.35 -7.07 19.85
C LEU A 22 -22.27 -7.40 20.87
N GLN A 23 -22.62 -8.06 21.98
CA GLN A 23 -21.65 -8.53 22.97
C GLN A 23 -20.74 -9.62 22.38
N ALA A 24 -21.29 -10.58 21.63
CA ALA A 24 -20.52 -11.62 20.96
C ALA A 24 -19.53 -11.02 19.94
N LEU A 25 -19.99 -10.05 19.15
CA LEU A 25 -19.19 -9.34 18.15
C LEU A 25 -18.14 -8.41 18.80
N GLY A 26 -18.46 -7.80 19.94
CA GLY A 26 -17.50 -6.99 20.70
C GLY A 26 -16.37 -7.83 21.30
N ARG A 27 -16.66 -9.06 21.72
CA ARG A 27 -15.65 -10.02 22.22
C ARG A 27 -14.82 -10.64 21.10
N ASN A 28 -15.44 -10.87 19.94
CA ASN A 28 -14.83 -11.48 18.77
C ASN A 28 -15.03 -10.55 17.55
N PRO A 29 -14.28 -9.43 17.47
CA PRO A 29 -14.44 -8.51 16.35
C PRO A 29 -13.98 -9.14 15.04
N PHE A 30 -14.49 -8.65 13.92
CA PHE A 30 -14.09 -9.07 12.59
C PHE A 30 -14.39 -10.54 12.26
N VAL A 31 -15.61 -11.00 12.58
CA VAL A 31 -16.12 -12.34 12.25
C VAL A 31 -17.20 -12.27 11.17
N ASN A 32 -17.41 -13.33 10.40
CA ASN A 32 -18.54 -13.36 9.45
C ASN A 32 -19.87 -13.65 10.17
N ALA A 33 -20.99 -13.45 9.46
CA ALA A 33 -22.32 -13.65 10.03
C ALA A 33 -22.56 -15.08 10.55
N THR A 34 -22.09 -16.11 9.84
CA THR A 34 -22.25 -17.50 10.23
C THR A 34 -21.54 -17.80 11.55
N ASP A 35 -20.29 -17.35 11.67
CA ASP A 35 -19.49 -17.53 12.89
C ASP A 35 -20.09 -16.73 14.04
N LEU A 36 -20.57 -15.50 13.79
CA LEU A 36 -21.23 -14.69 14.82
C LEU A 36 -22.48 -15.37 15.38
N VAL A 37 -23.32 -15.95 14.51
CA VAL A 37 -24.50 -16.73 14.93
C VAL A 37 -24.06 -17.90 15.82
N GLY A 38 -23.04 -18.65 15.41
CA GLY A 38 -22.50 -19.77 16.20
C GLY A 38 -21.93 -19.35 17.56
N LEU A 39 -21.26 -18.20 17.62
CA LEU A 39 -20.70 -17.63 18.85
C LEU A 39 -21.75 -17.05 19.80
N SER A 40 -22.91 -16.66 19.28
CA SER A 40 -23.98 -16.03 20.07
C SER A 40 -24.72 -17.01 20.99
N GLY A 41 -24.74 -18.30 20.63
CA GLY A 41 -25.54 -19.31 21.33
C GLY A 41 -27.06 -19.16 21.14
N LEU A 42 -27.50 -18.23 20.28
CA LEU A 42 -28.90 -18.03 19.93
C LEU A 42 -29.39 -19.09 18.94
N ASP A 43 -30.71 -19.28 18.91
CA ASP A 43 -31.36 -20.00 17.82
C ASP A 43 -31.09 -19.31 16.47
N ILE A 44 -30.89 -20.09 15.41
CA ILE A 44 -30.44 -19.58 14.11
C ILE A 44 -31.43 -18.57 13.50
N ASP A 45 -32.74 -18.81 13.59
CA ASP A 45 -33.75 -17.92 13.02
C ASP A 45 -33.90 -16.65 13.87
N VAL A 46 -33.72 -16.76 15.19
CA VAL A 46 -33.67 -15.60 16.09
C VAL A 46 -32.44 -14.73 15.80
N ALA A 47 -31.27 -15.35 15.67
CA ALA A 47 -30.01 -14.66 15.42
C ALA A 47 -30.00 -13.95 14.06
N HIS A 48 -30.53 -14.59 13.01
CA HIS A 48 -30.61 -13.96 11.68
C HIS A 48 -31.56 -12.76 11.65
N ARG A 49 -32.70 -12.84 12.35
CA ARG A 49 -33.63 -11.68 12.48
C ARG A 49 -32.96 -10.53 13.22
N ALA A 50 -32.39 -10.80 14.39
CA ALA A 50 -31.67 -9.81 15.20
C ALA A 50 -30.50 -9.17 14.43
N LEU A 51 -29.70 -9.96 13.69
CA LEU A 51 -28.65 -9.41 12.84
C LEU A 51 -29.20 -8.51 11.71
N GLY A 52 -30.35 -8.87 11.13
CA GLY A 52 -31.05 -8.03 10.15
C GLY A 52 -31.51 -6.68 10.74
N GLU A 53 -32.03 -6.70 11.97
CA GLU A 53 -32.41 -5.50 12.72
C GLU A 53 -31.19 -4.63 13.02
N LEU A 54 -30.08 -5.22 13.49
CA LEU A 54 -28.82 -4.52 13.75
C LEU A 54 -28.21 -3.88 12.49
N ARG A 55 -28.30 -4.56 11.33
CA ARG A 55 -27.88 -4.01 10.03
C ARG A 55 -28.72 -2.80 9.64
N THR A 56 -30.04 -2.92 9.80
CA THR A 56 -30.99 -1.85 9.47
C THR A 56 -30.82 -0.64 10.39
N ALA A 57 -30.55 -0.89 11.66
CA ALA A 57 -30.24 0.14 12.66
C ALA A 57 -28.84 0.74 12.50
N GLY A 58 -28.00 0.17 11.61
CA GLY A 58 -26.63 0.63 11.40
C GLY A 58 -25.73 0.44 12.62
N ALA A 59 -26.00 -0.58 13.46
CA ALA A 59 -25.22 -0.91 14.66
C ALA A 59 -23.99 -1.79 14.37
N VAL A 60 -23.94 -2.38 13.18
CA VAL A 60 -22.83 -3.19 12.66
C VAL A 60 -22.34 -2.64 11.33
N VAL A 61 -21.03 -2.73 11.10
CA VAL A 61 -20.39 -2.39 9.83
C VAL A 61 -19.99 -3.68 9.13
N GLU A 62 -20.30 -3.76 7.84
CA GLU A 62 -19.88 -4.86 6.98
C GLU A 62 -18.65 -4.46 6.17
N LEU A 63 -17.64 -5.33 6.19
CA LEU A 63 -16.40 -5.18 5.45
C LEU A 63 -16.32 -6.28 4.39
N GLU A 64 -16.29 -5.88 3.12
CA GLU A 64 -16.19 -6.79 1.98
C GLU A 64 -14.75 -7.30 1.81
N SER A 65 -14.47 -8.51 2.30
CA SER A 65 -13.12 -9.09 2.34
C SER A 65 -12.85 -10.12 1.22
N GLY A 66 -13.60 -10.05 0.11
CA GLY A 66 -13.47 -10.97 -1.04
C GLY A 66 -14.02 -12.38 -0.77
N GLY A 67 -14.96 -12.50 0.16
CA GLY A 67 -15.62 -13.71 0.64
C GLY A 67 -16.86 -13.34 1.47
N PRO A 68 -17.29 -14.16 2.44
CA PRO A 68 -18.34 -13.76 3.37
C PRO A 68 -17.99 -12.44 4.06
N SER A 69 -18.92 -11.49 4.08
CA SER A 69 -18.73 -10.18 4.68
C SER A 69 -18.27 -10.31 6.13
N THR A 70 -17.22 -9.57 6.48
CA THR A 70 -16.72 -9.52 7.85
C THR A 70 -17.47 -8.43 8.62
N LEU A 71 -18.01 -8.78 9.78
CA LEU A 71 -18.79 -7.89 10.63
C LEU A 71 -17.90 -7.32 11.73
N VAL A 72 -18.18 -6.08 12.11
CA VAL A 72 -17.63 -5.43 13.30
C VAL A 72 -18.70 -4.50 13.87
N THR A 73 -18.69 -4.28 15.18
CA THR A 73 -19.57 -3.24 15.76
C THR A 73 -19.17 -1.87 15.21
N VAL A 74 -20.11 -0.93 15.11
CA VAL A 74 -19.79 0.45 14.70
C VAL A 74 -18.76 1.07 15.61
N THR A 75 -18.91 0.89 16.92
CA THR A 75 -17.95 1.39 17.92
C THR A 75 -16.55 0.81 17.73
N GLY A 76 -16.45 -0.48 17.38
CA GLY A 76 -15.20 -1.16 17.08
C GLY A 76 -14.55 -0.66 15.78
N TYR A 77 -15.36 -0.44 14.73
CA TYR A 77 -14.91 0.15 13.48
C TYR A 77 -14.36 1.57 13.70
N GLU A 78 -15.13 2.43 14.36
CA GLU A 78 -14.73 3.80 14.69
C GLU A 78 -13.44 3.84 15.52
N GLN A 79 -13.26 2.89 16.44
CA GLN A 79 -12.01 2.77 17.18
C GLN A 79 -10.82 2.51 16.25
N GLN A 80 -10.95 1.61 15.27
CA GLN A 80 -9.88 1.37 14.30
C GLN A 80 -9.63 2.59 13.42
N CYS A 81 -10.69 3.27 12.97
CA CYS A 81 -10.57 4.51 12.20
C CYS A 81 -9.80 5.58 12.98
N ARG A 82 -10.11 5.79 14.27
CA ARG A 82 -9.37 6.73 15.12
C ARG A 82 -7.90 6.36 15.25
N GLN A 83 -7.59 5.07 15.41
CA GLN A 83 -6.21 4.59 15.49
C GLN A 83 -5.45 4.83 14.19
N ILE A 84 -6.05 4.54 13.03
CA ILE A 84 -5.45 4.79 11.72
C ILE A 84 -5.24 6.30 11.51
N LEU A 85 -6.24 7.13 11.78
CA LEU A 85 -6.13 8.59 11.63
C LEU A 85 -5.02 9.17 12.51
N GLN A 86 -4.88 8.69 13.74
CA GLN A 86 -3.78 9.07 14.62
C GLN A 86 -2.42 8.67 14.02
N LEU A 87 -2.28 7.43 13.56
CA LEU A 87 -1.05 6.95 12.92
C LEU A 87 -0.66 7.78 11.71
N LEU A 88 -1.63 8.13 10.86
CA LEU A 88 -1.39 8.97 9.68
C LEU A 88 -1.01 10.40 10.06
N GLY A 89 -1.68 10.98 11.06
CA GLY A 89 -1.36 12.32 11.56
C GLY A 89 0.05 12.40 12.15
N ASP A 90 0.43 11.43 12.98
CA ASP A 90 1.77 11.34 13.55
C ASP A 90 2.84 11.13 12.46
N PHE A 91 2.50 10.31 11.44
CA PHE A 91 3.39 10.06 10.32
C PHE A 91 3.63 11.33 9.49
N HIS A 92 2.59 12.08 9.15
CA HIS A 92 2.71 13.32 8.37
C HIS A 92 3.47 14.41 9.13
N ALA A 93 3.23 14.53 10.45
CA ALA A 93 3.97 15.47 11.29
C ALA A 93 5.48 15.15 11.32
N ALA A 94 5.83 13.86 11.35
CA ALA A 94 7.23 13.42 11.34
C ALA A 94 7.85 13.40 9.93
N ASN A 95 7.05 13.32 8.86
CA ASN A 95 7.52 13.16 7.48
C ASN A 95 6.75 14.10 6.51
N PRO A 96 6.93 15.43 6.58
CA PRO A 96 6.12 16.39 5.81
C PRO A 96 6.27 16.28 4.28
N LEU A 97 7.34 15.65 3.81
CA LEU A 97 7.62 15.42 2.39
C LEU A 97 7.13 14.06 1.88
N ARG A 98 6.58 13.20 2.74
CA ARG A 98 6.08 11.88 2.33
C ARG A 98 4.57 11.94 2.20
N ARG A 99 4.06 11.64 1.00
CA ARG A 99 2.64 11.72 0.67
C ARG A 99 1.72 10.86 1.56
N GLY A 100 2.23 9.77 2.12
CA GLY A 100 1.45 8.83 2.92
C GLY A 100 2.28 7.74 3.58
N MET A 101 1.67 7.03 4.52
CA MET A 101 2.30 5.94 5.26
C MET A 101 2.21 4.63 4.46
N PRO A 102 3.29 3.81 4.40
CA PRO A 102 3.25 2.53 3.72
C PRO A 102 2.15 1.60 4.29
N ARG A 103 1.36 0.95 3.42
CA ARG A 103 0.25 0.07 3.83
C ARG A 103 0.68 -1.01 4.85
N GLY A 104 1.84 -1.62 4.60
CA GLY A 104 2.39 -2.66 5.48
C GLY A 104 2.74 -2.12 6.88
N GLU A 105 3.17 -0.86 6.95
CA GLU A 105 3.50 -0.18 8.19
C GLU A 105 2.23 0.18 8.97
N VAL A 106 1.22 0.76 8.31
CA VAL A 106 -0.09 1.05 8.92
C VAL A 106 -0.66 -0.24 9.52
N ARG A 107 -0.66 -1.34 8.76
CA ARG A 107 -1.18 -2.64 9.22
C ARG A 107 -0.42 -3.17 10.43
N SER A 108 0.91 -3.14 10.39
CA SER A 108 1.76 -3.63 11.48
C SER A 108 1.57 -2.82 12.77
N ARG A 109 1.54 -1.48 12.67
CA ARG A 109 1.32 -0.59 13.81
C ARG A 109 -0.10 -0.73 14.37
N LEU A 110 -1.11 -0.85 13.50
CA LEU A 110 -2.50 -1.08 13.91
C LEU A 110 -2.63 -2.37 14.72
N GLU A 111 -2.05 -3.49 14.26
CA GLU A 111 -2.04 -4.75 15.04
C GLU A 111 -1.45 -4.57 16.46
N GLY A 112 -0.43 -3.71 16.60
CA GLY A 112 0.17 -3.38 17.91
C GLY A 112 -0.75 -2.54 18.82
N LEU A 113 -1.63 -1.72 18.24
CA LEU A 113 -2.56 -0.84 18.96
C LEU A 113 -3.92 -1.50 19.25
N SER A 114 -4.30 -2.53 18.50
CA SER A 114 -5.62 -3.16 18.57
C SER A 114 -5.70 -4.33 19.54
N GLY A 115 -4.90 -4.33 20.62
CA GLY A 115 -5.05 -5.27 21.74
C GLY A 115 -4.93 -6.75 21.37
N GLY A 116 -4.14 -7.08 20.35
CA GLY A 116 -3.94 -8.45 19.88
C GLY A 116 -4.82 -8.87 18.70
N VAL A 117 -5.73 -8.00 18.23
CA VAL A 117 -6.47 -8.22 16.97
C VAL A 117 -5.48 -8.29 15.80
N LYS A 118 -5.64 -9.32 14.96
CA LYS A 118 -4.86 -9.50 13.74
C LYS A 118 -5.61 -8.96 12.54
N PHE A 119 -4.86 -8.36 11.61
CA PHE A 119 -5.40 -7.84 10.36
C PHE A 119 -4.78 -8.60 9.19
N PRO A 120 -5.33 -9.77 8.81
CA PRO A 120 -5.00 -10.41 7.54
C PRO A 120 -5.17 -9.42 6.38
N VAL A 121 -4.37 -9.57 5.32
CA VAL A 121 -4.33 -8.61 4.20
C VAL A 121 -5.71 -8.31 3.63
N ARG A 122 -6.57 -9.32 3.47
CA ARG A 122 -7.95 -9.14 2.96
C ARG A 122 -8.81 -8.29 3.89
N LEU A 123 -8.75 -8.52 5.20
CA LEU A 123 -9.49 -7.74 6.19
C LEU A 123 -8.97 -6.31 6.25
N PHE A 124 -7.64 -6.15 6.27
CA PHE A 124 -7.02 -4.83 6.25
C PHE A 124 -7.44 -4.02 5.02
N ASN A 125 -7.40 -4.63 3.84
CA ASN A 125 -7.83 -3.97 2.61
C ASN A 125 -9.32 -3.59 2.65
N ALA A 126 -10.19 -4.44 3.19
CA ALA A 126 -11.60 -4.12 3.36
C ALA A 126 -11.83 -2.96 4.34
N LEU A 127 -11.07 -2.90 5.44
CA LEU A 127 -11.10 -1.80 6.41
C LEU A 127 -10.67 -0.47 5.75
N ILE A 128 -9.58 -0.48 5.00
CA ILE A 128 -9.09 0.71 4.29
C ILE A 128 -10.09 1.16 3.22
N ALA A 129 -10.59 0.24 2.39
CA ALA A 129 -11.58 0.54 1.36
C ALA A 129 -12.86 1.13 1.95
N ARG A 130 -13.32 0.63 3.11
CA ARG A 130 -14.47 1.19 3.81
C ARG A 130 -14.21 2.62 4.29
N GLY A 131 -13.01 2.91 4.79
CA GLY A 131 -12.62 4.26 5.19
C GLY A 131 -12.51 5.23 4.02
N GLU A 132 -12.03 4.77 2.87
CA GLU A 132 -11.99 5.54 1.62
C GLU A 132 -13.41 5.90 1.14
N GLN A 133 -14.34 4.94 1.19
CA GLN A 133 -15.77 5.19 0.87
C GLN A 133 -16.41 6.25 1.78
N THR A 134 -15.89 6.41 2.99
CA THR A 134 -16.37 7.38 3.98
C THR A 134 -15.48 8.63 4.06
N GLU A 135 -14.57 8.83 3.10
CA GLU A 135 -13.72 10.02 3.00
C GLU A 135 -12.85 10.30 4.25
N LEU A 136 -12.44 9.24 4.97
CA LEU A 136 -11.55 9.38 6.13
C LEU A 136 -10.08 9.50 5.71
N TRP A 137 -9.72 8.86 4.61
CA TRP A 137 -8.38 8.80 4.05
C TRP A 137 -8.47 8.43 2.57
N ALA A 138 -7.37 8.61 1.86
CA ALA A 138 -7.16 8.07 0.53
C ALA A 138 -6.03 7.05 0.56
N ALA A 139 -6.05 6.09 -0.37
CA ALA A 139 -5.00 5.10 -0.49
C ALA A 139 -4.71 4.75 -1.95
N ASP A 140 -3.53 4.19 -2.16
CA ASP A 140 -3.18 3.46 -3.38
C ASP A 140 -2.61 2.08 -3.01
N ASP A 141 -2.00 1.40 -3.98
CA ASP A 141 -1.41 0.07 -3.77
C ASP A 141 -0.23 0.08 -2.77
N SER A 142 0.38 1.23 -2.54
CA SER A 142 1.62 1.37 -1.74
C SER A 142 1.40 2.13 -0.43
N PHE A 143 0.56 3.16 -0.42
CA PHE A 143 0.44 4.12 0.67
C PHE A 143 -1.01 4.41 1.07
N ILE A 144 -1.17 4.94 2.28
CA ILE A 144 -2.42 5.45 2.84
C ILE A 144 -2.12 6.84 3.42
N TRP A 145 -2.98 7.83 3.18
CA TRP A 145 -2.82 9.19 3.66
C TRP A 145 -4.14 9.83 4.04
N GLN A 146 -4.10 10.78 4.98
CA GLN A 146 -5.24 11.64 5.28
C GLN A 146 -5.64 12.43 4.03
N GLN A 147 -6.94 12.49 3.76
CA GLN A 147 -7.48 13.09 2.53
C GLN A 147 -7.11 14.57 2.37
N GLU A 148 -6.91 15.29 3.48
CA GLU A 148 -6.55 16.70 3.51
C GLU A 148 -5.04 16.95 3.44
N PHE A 149 -4.22 15.91 3.54
CA PHE A 149 -2.77 16.07 3.53
C PHE A 149 -2.25 16.24 2.11
N ALA A 150 -1.48 17.30 1.90
CA ALA A 150 -0.72 17.54 0.68
C ALA A 150 0.70 17.96 1.06
N VAL A 151 1.69 17.40 0.35
CA VAL A 151 3.08 17.83 0.48
C VAL A 151 3.17 19.29 -0.01
N SER A 152 3.63 20.18 0.87
CA SER A 152 3.84 21.58 0.53
C SER A 152 5.33 21.87 0.42
N LEU A 153 5.78 22.20 -0.78
CA LEU A 153 7.16 22.61 -1.04
C LEU A 153 7.31 24.13 -0.91
N THR A 154 8.42 24.57 -0.34
CA THR A 154 8.82 25.97 -0.41
C THR A 154 9.28 26.32 -1.83
N LEU A 155 9.24 27.61 -2.20
CA LEU A 155 9.77 28.08 -3.50
C LEU A 155 11.24 27.69 -3.70
N HIS A 156 12.02 27.67 -2.62
CA HIS A 156 13.42 27.27 -2.69
C HIS A 156 13.58 25.77 -2.97
N GLN A 157 12.82 24.92 -2.29
CA GLN A 157 12.81 23.47 -2.55
C GLN A 157 12.36 23.17 -3.97
N GLN A 158 11.30 23.84 -4.46
CA GLN A 158 10.85 23.67 -5.84
C GLN A 158 11.93 24.06 -6.85
N ALA A 159 12.63 25.18 -6.64
CA ALA A 159 13.71 25.60 -7.53
C ALA A 159 14.87 24.58 -7.60
N MET A 160 15.25 23.98 -6.45
CA MET A 160 16.27 22.92 -6.42
C MET A 160 15.80 21.66 -7.16
N ILE A 161 14.53 21.26 -6.98
CA ILE A 161 13.93 20.14 -7.72
C ILE A 161 13.95 20.39 -9.22
N ASP A 162 13.55 21.60 -9.65
CA ASP A 162 13.50 21.96 -11.07
C ASP A 162 14.91 21.92 -11.70
N GLU A 163 15.92 22.43 -10.99
CA GLU A 163 17.32 22.36 -11.43
C GLU A 163 17.83 20.92 -11.52
N LEU A 164 17.51 20.09 -10.52
CA LEU A 164 17.85 18.67 -10.52
C LEU A 164 17.21 17.96 -11.72
N LEU A 165 15.91 18.11 -11.95
CA LEU A 165 15.20 17.47 -13.04
C LEU A 165 15.68 17.94 -14.42
N ALA A 166 16.06 19.22 -14.55
CA ALA A 166 16.68 19.75 -15.75
C ALA A 166 18.05 19.11 -16.04
N SER A 167 18.86 18.89 -15.00
CA SER A 167 20.14 18.18 -15.11
C SER A 167 19.96 16.73 -15.58
N PHE A 168 18.95 16.02 -15.06
CA PHE A 168 18.59 14.69 -15.56
C PHE A 168 18.16 14.71 -17.02
N ALA A 169 17.33 15.69 -17.42
CA ALA A 169 16.86 15.83 -18.80
C ALA A 169 17.99 16.14 -19.79
N ALA A 170 19.03 16.86 -19.35
CA ALA A 170 20.20 17.18 -20.17
C ALA A 170 21.11 15.95 -20.42
N ALA A 171 21.10 14.98 -19.51
CA ALA A 171 21.95 13.79 -19.58
C ALA A 171 21.15 12.49 -19.27
N PRO A 172 20.16 12.11 -20.10
CA PRO A 172 19.19 11.04 -19.77
C PRO A 172 19.83 9.66 -19.59
N TYR A 173 21.01 9.42 -20.17
CA TYR A 173 21.73 8.14 -20.08
C TYR A 173 22.98 8.18 -19.19
N ALA A 174 23.33 9.34 -18.66
CA ALA A 174 24.39 9.53 -17.68
C ALA A 174 23.98 10.61 -16.65
N PRO A 175 22.81 10.48 -16.00
CA PRO A 175 22.30 11.50 -15.10
C PRO A 175 23.12 11.58 -13.81
N PRO A 176 22.95 12.64 -13.00
CA PRO A 176 23.54 12.74 -11.68
C PRO A 176 23.33 11.46 -10.84
N SER A 177 24.34 11.07 -10.06
CA SER A 177 24.18 9.95 -9.12
C SER A 177 23.30 10.35 -7.94
N ALA A 178 22.89 9.38 -7.11
CA ALA A 178 22.15 9.70 -5.88
C ALA A 178 22.89 10.68 -4.96
N ALA A 179 24.22 10.57 -4.85
CA ALA A 179 25.02 11.48 -4.06
C ALA A 179 25.04 12.90 -4.66
N ASP A 180 25.16 13.01 -5.99
CA ASP A 180 25.12 14.31 -6.67
C ASP A 180 23.73 14.95 -6.55
N ALA A 181 22.66 14.15 -6.67
CA ALA A 181 21.29 14.62 -6.51
C ALA A 181 21.04 15.16 -5.09
N ILE A 182 21.51 14.46 -4.06
CA ILE A 182 21.41 14.93 -2.66
C ILE A 182 22.16 16.25 -2.49
N ALA A 183 23.37 16.37 -3.05
CA ALA A 183 24.14 17.61 -2.99
C ALA A 183 23.44 18.78 -3.70
N MET A 184 22.77 18.54 -4.84
CA MET A 184 21.96 19.55 -5.54
C MET A 184 20.71 19.95 -4.76
N LEU A 185 20.22 19.08 -3.87
CA LEU A 185 19.07 19.34 -2.98
C LEU A 185 19.52 19.88 -1.60
N SER A 186 20.72 20.47 -1.51
CA SER A 186 21.29 21.01 -0.27
C SER A 186 21.38 19.98 0.87
N ASP A 187 21.78 18.76 0.54
CA ASP A 187 21.91 17.62 1.45
C ASP A 187 20.57 17.17 2.09
N ASP A 188 19.43 17.56 1.51
CA ASP A 188 18.10 17.12 1.93
C ASP A 188 17.73 15.78 1.27
N GLU A 189 18.08 14.68 1.94
CA GLU A 189 17.74 13.34 1.49
C GLU A 189 16.21 13.10 1.37
N ALA A 190 15.41 13.78 2.20
CA ALA A 190 13.96 13.60 2.20
C ALA A 190 13.31 14.14 0.93
N LEU A 191 13.87 15.20 0.34
CA LEU A 191 13.45 15.68 -0.99
C LEU A 191 13.73 14.64 -2.09
N LEU A 192 14.91 14.00 -2.07
CA LEU A 192 15.21 12.97 -3.06
C LEU A 192 14.27 11.77 -2.92
N GLU A 193 14.06 11.29 -1.69
CA GLU A 193 13.14 10.16 -1.46
C GLU A 193 11.71 10.52 -1.86
N MET A 194 11.25 11.75 -1.63
CA MET A 194 9.95 12.23 -2.11
C MET A 194 9.83 12.10 -3.64
N LEU A 195 10.83 12.56 -4.41
CA LEU A 195 10.81 12.45 -5.87
C LEU A 195 10.80 10.99 -6.37
N ILE A 196 11.40 10.08 -5.61
CA ILE A 196 11.41 8.63 -5.89
C ILE A 196 10.07 7.99 -5.52
N GLU A 197 9.45 8.39 -4.40
CA GLU A 197 8.15 7.90 -3.96
C GLU A 197 6.99 8.36 -4.87
N GLU A 198 7.04 9.60 -5.35
CA GLU A 198 6.17 10.10 -6.44
C GLU A 198 6.53 9.46 -7.79
N GLY A 199 7.71 8.85 -7.84
CA GLY A 199 8.30 8.14 -8.96
C GLY A 199 8.60 9.03 -10.16
N GLN A 200 8.85 10.32 -9.93
CA GLN A 200 9.50 11.19 -10.91
C GLN A 200 10.90 10.66 -11.24
N LEU A 201 11.59 10.15 -10.21
CA LEU A 201 12.87 9.48 -10.31
C LEU A 201 12.74 7.98 -9.98
N VAL A 202 13.60 7.18 -10.60
CA VAL A 202 13.71 5.74 -10.43
C VAL A 202 15.13 5.43 -9.98
N ARG A 203 15.25 4.84 -8.79
CA ARG A 203 16.52 4.31 -8.31
C ARG A 203 16.78 2.95 -8.94
N VAL A 204 17.97 2.82 -9.49
CA VAL A 204 18.50 1.55 -10.03
C VAL A 204 19.75 1.16 -9.23
N SER A 205 20.35 0.02 -9.55
CA SER A 205 21.51 -0.47 -8.78
C SER A 205 22.72 0.49 -8.85
N GLY A 206 23.65 0.35 -7.90
CA GLY A 206 24.90 1.12 -7.89
C GLY A 206 24.74 2.63 -7.64
N GLY A 207 23.63 3.06 -7.03
CA GLY A 207 23.37 4.47 -6.68
C GLY A 207 23.09 5.36 -7.89
N VAL A 208 22.68 4.76 -9.01
CA VAL A 208 22.25 5.48 -10.20
C VAL A 208 20.75 5.77 -10.11
N LEU A 209 20.36 6.94 -10.61
CA LEU A 209 18.97 7.39 -10.71
C LEU A 209 18.65 7.62 -12.18
N PHE A 210 17.38 7.52 -12.56
CA PHE A 210 16.88 7.95 -13.86
C PHE A 210 15.56 8.68 -13.67
N ARG A 211 15.16 9.53 -14.61
CA ARG A 211 13.74 9.89 -14.70
C ARG A 211 12.95 8.67 -15.13
N ARG A 212 11.68 8.59 -14.71
CA ARG A 212 10.78 7.49 -15.08
C ARG A 212 10.74 7.25 -16.59
N ASP A 213 10.57 8.30 -17.37
CA ASP A 213 10.43 8.21 -18.83
C ASP A 213 11.74 7.78 -19.49
N ASP A 214 12.87 8.31 -19.03
CA ASP A 214 14.20 7.94 -19.53
C ASP A 214 14.50 6.46 -19.27
N PHE A 215 14.17 5.96 -18.06
CA PHE A 215 14.35 4.55 -17.74
C PHE A 215 13.43 3.65 -18.57
N ALA A 216 12.21 4.07 -18.86
CA ALA A 216 11.30 3.34 -19.74
C ALA A 216 11.83 3.28 -21.18
N ALA A 217 12.40 4.39 -21.68
CA ALA A 217 13.04 4.44 -23.00
C ALA A 217 14.27 3.53 -23.08
N VAL A 218 15.15 3.58 -22.06
CA VAL A 218 16.30 2.68 -21.91
C VAL A 218 15.85 1.22 -21.92
N THR A 219 14.83 0.89 -21.14
CA THR A 219 14.28 -0.48 -21.05
C THR A 219 13.83 -0.96 -22.43
N THR A 220 13.10 -0.12 -23.17
CA THR A 220 12.59 -0.45 -24.50
C THR A 220 13.74 -0.67 -25.49
N ALA A 221 14.72 0.23 -25.52
CA ALA A 221 15.88 0.11 -26.42
C ALA A 221 16.72 -1.14 -26.15
N VAL A 222 16.92 -1.51 -24.87
CA VAL A 222 17.60 -2.77 -24.52
C VAL A 222 16.79 -3.98 -25.00
N GLN A 223 15.46 -3.99 -24.81
CA GLN A 223 14.63 -5.09 -25.28
C GLN A 223 14.68 -5.23 -26.81
N ASP A 224 14.63 -4.12 -27.55
CA ASP A 224 14.69 -4.12 -29.01
C ASP A 224 16.04 -4.59 -29.54
N GLN A 225 17.13 -4.20 -28.90
CA GLN A 225 18.46 -4.70 -29.23
C GLN A 225 18.55 -6.22 -29.03
N ILE A 226 18.00 -6.74 -27.92
CA ILE A 226 17.98 -8.19 -27.67
C ILE A 226 17.05 -8.91 -28.66
N ARG A 227 15.90 -8.33 -29.04
CA ARG A 227 15.01 -8.92 -30.06
C ARG A 227 15.71 -9.02 -31.42
N THR A 228 16.53 -8.03 -31.76
CA THR A 228 17.24 -7.97 -33.03
C THR A 228 18.45 -8.91 -33.06
N ASN A 229 19.26 -8.92 -32.00
CA ASN A 229 20.56 -9.62 -31.97
C ASN A 229 20.52 -10.95 -31.21
N GLY A 230 19.41 -11.27 -30.54
CA GLY A 230 19.25 -12.43 -29.65
C GLY A 230 19.75 -12.20 -28.22
N ALA A 231 20.78 -11.36 -28.04
CA ALA A 231 21.35 -11.02 -26.73
C ALA A 231 21.99 -9.62 -26.75
N ILE A 232 22.32 -9.09 -25.57
CA ILE A 232 23.10 -7.86 -25.41
C ILE A 232 24.16 -8.01 -24.32
N THR A 233 25.37 -7.58 -24.60
CA THR A 233 26.48 -7.52 -23.64
C THR A 233 26.52 -6.19 -22.90
N LEU A 234 27.30 -6.13 -21.82
CA LEU A 234 27.56 -4.87 -21.11
C LEU A 234 28.23 -3.82 -22.02
N ALA A 235 29.15 -4.24 -22.88
CA ALA A 235 29.86 -3.35 -23.81
C ALA A 235 28.89 -2.76 -24.84
N GLU A 236 28.04 -3.60 -25.45
CA GLU A 236 27.02 -3.14 -26.41
C GLU A 236 26.00 -2.21 -25.74
N THR A 237 25.59 -2.49 -24.49
CA THR A 237 24.68 -1.60 -23.75
C THR A 237 25.32 -0.23 -23.50
N ARG A 238 26.61 -0.22 -23.13
CA ARG A 238 27.37 1.03 -22.94
C ARG A 238 27.42 1.84 -24.22
N ASP A 239 27.73 1.17 -25.34
CA ASP A 239 27.90 1.80 -26.64
C ASP A 239 26.56 2.28 -27.21
N LEU A 240 25.48 1.53 -26.99
CA LEU A 240 24.11 1.88 -27.38
C LEU A 240 23.67 3.24 -26.81
N PHE A 241 24.00 3.52 -25.55
CA PHE A 241 23.59 4.74 -24.87
C PHE A 241 24.70 5.79 -24.75
N GLY A 242 25.91 5.51 -25.27
CA GLY A 242 27.06 6.41 -25.13
C GLY A 242 27.39 6.74 -23.67
N THR A 243 27.19 5.78 -22.76
CA THR A 243 27.31 6.01 -21.31
C THR A 243 28.56 5.35 -20.71
N SER A 244 28.77 5.48 -19.40
CA SER A 244 29.86 4.79 -18.70
C SER A 244 29.50 3.34 -18.35
N ARG A 245 30.51 2.51 -18.06
CA ARG A 245 30.30 1.13 -17.62
C ARG A 245 29.44 1.03 -16.36
N LYS A 246 29.52 2.03 -15.45
CA LYS A 246 28.71 2.10 -14.23
C LYS A 246 27.21 2.15 -14.56
N TYR A 247 26.79 3.07 -15.43
CA TYR A 247 25.38 3.21 -15.81
C TYR A 247 24.88 2.01 -16.62
N ALA A 248 25.66 1.54 -17.60
CA ALA A 248 25.28 0.37 -18.39
C ALA A 248 25.08 -0.88 -17.51
N GLN A 249 25.98 -1.08 -16.52
CA GLN A 249 25.84 -2.17 -15.57
C GLN A 249 24.59 -2.00 -14.69
N ALA A 250 24.36 -0.78 -14.19
CA ALA A 250 23.21 -0.48 -13.34
C ALA A 250 21.87 -0.73 -14.04
N ILE A 251 21.76 -0.31 -15.30
CA ILE A 251 20.59 -0.59 -16.16
C ILE A 251 20.35 -2.09 -16.25
N LEU A 252 21.38 -2.85 -16.61
CA LEU A 252 21.25 -4.28 -16.85
C LEU A 252 20.90 -5.07 -15.58
N GLU A 253 21.48 -4.70 -14.44
CA GLU A 253 21.16 -5.29 -13.14
C GLU A 253 19.71 -5.00 -12.72
N GLU A 254 19.23 -3.78 -12.96
CA GLU A 254 17.85 -3.41 -12.69
C GLU A 254 16.86 -4.19 -13.58
N LEU A 255 17.17 -4.36 -14.86
CA LEU A 255 16.34 -5.16 -15.77
C LEU A 255 16.31 -6.64 -15.36
N ASP A 256 17.42 -7.18 -14.85
CA ASP A 256 17.46 -8.53 -14.30
C ASP A 256 16.60 -8.63 -13.02
N ALA A 257 16.68 -7.65 -12.12
CA ALA A 257 15.89 -7.57 -10.89
C ALA A 257 14.38 -7.47 -11.17
N ARG A 258 13.99 -6.67 -12.17
CA ARG A 258 12.61 -6.55 -12.69
C ARG A 258 12.16 -7.74 -13.53
N ARG A 259 13.02 -8.76 -13.67
CA ARG A 259 12.73 -9.99 -14.44
C ARG A 259 12.44 -9.72 -15.92
N VAL A 260 12.96 -8.62 -16.47
CA VAL A 260 12.88 -8.28 -17.90
C VAL A 260 13.93 -9.05 -18.68
N THR A 261 15.17 -9.05 -18.18
CA THR A 261 16.28 -9.81 -18.74
C THR A 261 16.72 -10.93 -17.80
N ARG A 262 17.56 -11.82 -18.31
CA ARG A 262 18.36 -12.73 -17.50
C ARG A 262 19.76 -12.81 -18.09
N ARG A 263 20.75 -12.99 -17.22
CA ARG A 263 22.13 -13.21 -17.63
C ARG A 263 22.31 -14.60 -18.25
N ASP A 264 23.03 -14.66 -19.36
CA ASP A 264 23.44 -15.87 -20.07
C ASP A 264 24.91 -15.71 -20.50
N GLY A 265 25.82 -16.33 -19.75
CA GLY A 265 27.26 -16.05 -19.83
C GLY A 265 27.58 -14.56 -19.57
N ASP A 266 28.19 -13.92 -20.58
CA ASP A 266 28.58 -12.50 -20.55
C ASP A 266 27.51 -11.57 -21.13
N ALA A 267 26.43 -12.12 -21.68
CA ALA A 267 25.33 -11.37 -22.28
C ALA A 267 24.04 -11.50 -21.46
N ARG A 268 23.00 -10.80 -21.92
CA ARG A 268 21.64 -10.86 -21.39
C ARG A 268 20.65 -11.14 -22.50
N VAL A 269 19.66 -11.95 -22.17
CA VAL A 269 18.55 -12.34 -23.05
C VAL A 269 17.22 -12.01 -22.39
N LEU A 270 16.14 -11.91 -23.16
CA LEU A 270 14.81 -11.64 -22.62
C LEU A 270 14.29 -12.82 -21.78
N ARG A 271 13.65 -12.49 -20.65
CA ARG A 271 12.99 -13.48 -19.80
C ARG A 271 11.62 -13.80 -20.42
N GLY A 272 11.43 -15.06 -20.86
CA GLY A 272 10.24 -15.50 -21.60
C GLY A 272 10.49 -15.81 -23.08
N GLY A 273 11.72 -15.58 -23.57
CA GLY A 273 12.07 -15.80 -24.98
C GLY A 273 11.63 -14.63 -25.88
N ILE A 274 12.08 -14.64 -27.14
CA ILE A 274 11.57 -13.75 -28.18
C ILE A 274 10.26 -14.37 -28.68
N PRO A 275 9.12 -13.65 -28.75
CA PRO A 275 7.92 -14.16 -29.38
C PRO A 275 8.28 -14.58 -30.81
N THR A 276 8.15 -15.87 -31.10
CA THR A 276 8.21 -16.35 -32.48
C THR A 276 6.88 -15.97 -33.12
N ASN A 277 6.93 -15.05 -34.09
CA ASN A 277 5.80 -14.82 -35.00
C ASN A 277 5.52 -16.07 -35.82
#